data_AF-W7C504-F1
#
_entry.id   AF-W7C504-F1
#
_cell.length_a   1.000
_cell.length_b   1.000
_cell.length_c   1.000
_cell.angle_alpha   90.00
_cell.angle_beta   90.00
_cell.angle_gamma   90.00
#
_symmetry.space_group_name_H-M   'P 1'
#
loop_
_entity.id
_entity.type
_entity.pdbx_description
1 polymer ?
#
loop_
_entity_poly.entity_id
_entity_poly.type
_entity_poly.pdbx_seq_one_letter_code
_entity_poly.pdbx_strand_id
1 'polypeptide(L)'
;MKRLPLITIIIALLLVLFFCVQRWSASQVDVTFVMLVQEKEGSNDIRGLIEGAGSQHFKFKLNDKLWQATQSNHRYEVKATYKNKHKLSSKKKERLEGPFWSNERNYDMLANEVSIQKLTLIK
;
A
#
# COMPACT_ATOMS: atom_id res chain seq x y z
N MET A 1 -29.54 -44.41 3.22
CA MET A 1 -28.38 -43.49 3.07
C MET A 1 -28.36 -42.93 1.66
N LYS A 2 -28.77 -41.67 1.44
CA LYS A 2 -28.76 -41.04 0.11
C LYS A 2 -27.31 -40.74 -0.29
N ARG A 3 -26.80 -41.36 -1.34
CA ARG A 3 -25.47 -41.06 -1.89
C ARG A 3 -25.57 -39.73 -2.64
N LEU A 4 -24.83 -38.72 -2.19
CA LEU A 4 -24.73 -37.46 -2.91
C LEU A 4 -24.09 -37.74 -4.29
N PRO A 5 -24.66 -37.22 -5.39
CA PRO A 5 -24.08 -37.40 -6.71
C PRO A 5 -22.66 -36.81 -6.74
N LEU A 6 -21.69 -37.55 -7.27
CA LEU A 6 -20.28 -37.15 -7.35
C LEU A 6 -20.11 -35.75 -7.97
N ILE A 7 -20.95 -35.43 -8.97
CA ILE A 7 -21.01 -34.14 -9.65
C ILE A 7 -21.27 -32.98 -8.67
N THR A 8 -22.14 -33.19 -7.69
CA THR A 8 -22.49 -32.19 -6.67
C THR A 8 -21.30 -31.86 -5.77
N ILE A 9 -20.47 -32.86 -5.45
CA ILE A 9 -19.25 -32.69 -4.65
C ILE A 9 -18.21 -31.90 -5.45
N ILE A 10 -18.05 -32.21 -6.73
CA ILE A 10 -17.14 -31.50 -7.64
C ILE A 10 -17.55 -30.03 -7.80
N ILE A 11 -18.84 -29.75 -7.99
CA ILE A 11 -19.37 -28.39 -8.10
C ILE A 11 -19.14 -27.61 -6.80
N ALA A 12 -19.40 -28.22 -5.63
CA ALA A 12 -19.14 -27.58 -4.35
C ALA A 12 -17.65 -27.24 -4.16
N LEU A 13 -16.75 -28.14 -4.58
CA LEU A 13 -15.30 -27.92 -4.51
C LEU A 13 -14.86 -26.77 -5.42
N LEU A 14 -15.39 -26.72 -6.65
CA LEU A 14 -15.12 -25.64 -7.61
C LEU A 14 -15.62 -24.28 -7.11
N LEU A 15 -16.79 -24.22 -6.47
CA LEU A 15 -17.31 -22.98 -5.88
C LEU A 15 -16.45 -22.48 -4.72
N VAL A 16 -15.95 -23.38 -3.87
CA VAL A 16 -15.03 -23.03 -2.77
C VAL A 16 -13.69 -22.56 -3.32
N LEU A 17 -13.13 -23.26 -4.31
CA LEU A 17 -11.89 -22.86 -4.99
C LEU A 17 -12.04 -21.50 -5.66
N PHE A 18 -13.13 -21.26 -6.38
CA PHE A 18 -13.42 -19.98 -7.03
C PHE A 18 -13.54 -18.84 -6.01
N PHE A 19 -14.24 -19.07 -4.90
CA PHE A 19 -14.35 -18.08 -3.82
C PHE A 19 -12.99 -17.77 -3.18
N CYS A 20 -12.16 -18.79 -2.94
CA CYS A 20 -10.79 -18.62 -2.44
C CYS A 20 -9.92 -17.80 -3.41
N VAL A 21 -10.00 -18.08 -4.72
CA VAL A 21 -9.24 -17.36 -5.75
C VAL A 21 -9.69 -15.90 -5.85
N GLN A 22 -11.00 -15.63 -5.84
CA GLN A 22 -11.51 -14.26 -5.86
C GLN A 22 -11.05 -13.45 -4.63
N ARG A 23 -11.01 -14.07 -3.46
CA ARG A 23 -10.51 -13.41 -2.23
C ARG A 23 -9.02 -13.08 -2.29
N TRP A 24 -8.23 -13.77 -3.12
CA TRP A 24 -6.79 -13.54 -3.28
C TRP A 24 -6.44 -12.54 -4.39
N SER A 25 -7.36 -12.29 -5.32
CA SER A 25 -7.21 -11.32 -6.40
C SER A 25 -7.47 -9.90 -5.90
N ALA A 26 -6.52 -9.35 -5.15
CA ALA A 26 -6.57 -7.94 -4.77
C ALA A 26 -6.05 -7.06 -5.90
N SER A 27 -6.83 -6.06 -6.29
CA SER A 27 -6.45 -5.07 -7.30
C SER A 27 -5.22 -4.28 -6.84
N GLN A 28 -4.30 -4.04 -7.77
CA GLN A 28 -3.18 -3.13 -7.55
C GLN A 28 -3.67 -1.69 -7.62
N VAL A 29 -3.19 -0.86 -6.70
CA VAL A 29 -3.46 0.58 -6.67
C VAL A 29 -2.13 1.30 -6.72
N ASP A 30 -2.00 2.20 -7.70
CA ASP A 30 -0.85 3.08 -7.85
C ASP A 30 -1.17 4.43 -7.20
N VAL A 31 -0.23 4.93 -6.40
CA VAL A 31 -0.34 6.21 -5.70
C VAL A 31 0.92 7.01 -5.99
N THR A 32 0.74 8.30 -6.31
CA THR A 32 1.86 9.25 -6.45
C THR A 32 1.70 10.34 -5.42
N PHE A 33 2.79 10.65 -4.71
CA PHE A 33 2.79 11.68 -3.67
C PHE A 33 4.16 12.32 -3.54
N VAL A 34 4.19 13.54 -2.99
CA VAL A 34 5.46 14.20 -2.65
C VAL A 34 5.82 13.88 -1.22
N MET A 35 7.07 13.49 -1.00
CA MET A 35 7.61 13.20 0.33
C MET A 35 8.90 13.97 0.58
N LEU A 36 8.96 14.67 1.71
CA LEU A 36 10.21 15.18 2.27
C LEU A 36 10.88 14.03 3.04
N VAL A 37 11.95 13.48 2.51
CA VAL A 37 12.75 12.46 3.19
C VAL A 37 13.61 13.16 4.23
N GLN A 38 13.39 12.87 5.50
CA GLN A 38 14.14 13.49 6.60
C GLN A 38 15.30 12.60 7.04
N GLU A 39 15.08 11.29 7.08
CA GLU A 39 16.05 10.33 7.60
C GLU A 39 16.17 9.10 6.71
N LYS A 40 17.37 8.54 6.72
CA LYS A 40 17.73 7.25 6.12
C LYS A 40 18.11 6.32 7.27
N GLU A 41 17.28 5.31 7.53
CA GLU A 41 17.51 4.30 8.56
C GLU A 41 18.25 3.07 8.00
N GLY A 42 18.91 2.29 8.87
CA GLY A 42 19.47 1.00 8.47
C GLY A 42 18.41 0.07 7.87
N SER A 43 18.80 -0.83 6.97
CA SER A 43 17.91 -1.77 6.26
C SER A 43 17.06 -1.20 5.12
N ASN A 44 17.55 -0.15 4.45
CA ASN A 44 16.95 0.50 3.26
C ASN A 44 15.63 1.22 3.53
N ASP A 45 15.40 1.67 4.75
CA ASP A 45 14.18 2.37 5.10
C ASP A 45 14.38 3.89 5.09
N ILE A 46 13.47 4.60 4.43
CA ILE A 46 13.39 6.07 4.50
C ILE A 46 12.27 6.49 5.44
N ARG A 47 12.49 7.57 6.17
CA ARG A 47 11.50 8.19 7.04
C ARG A 47 11.33 9.67 6.68
N GLY A 48 10.09 10.14 6.70
CA GLY A 48 9.82 11.53 6.33
C GLY A 48 8.34 11.89 6.36
N LEU A 49 8.05 13.08 5.86
CA LEU A 49 6.70 13.63 5.81
C LEU A 49 6.15 13.56 4.38
N ILE A 50 4.90 13.15 4.23
CA ILE A 50 4.18 13.25 2.95
C ILE A 50 3.54 14.64 2.90
N GLU A 51 3.75 15.38 1.82
CA GLU A 51 3.16 16.71 1.66
C GLU A 51 1.63 16.62 1.64
N GLY A 52 0.99 17.46 2.45
CA GLY A 52 -0.46 17.45 2.62
C GLY A 52 -1.00 16.30 3.48
N ALA A 53 -0.16 15.45 4.08
CA ALA A 53 -0.57 14.34 4.95
C ALA A 53 -0.52 14.68 6.45
N GLY A 54 -0.44 15.97 6.79
CA GLY A 54 -0.30 16.46 8.16
C GLY A 54 1.14 16.38 8.67
N SER A 55 1.31 16.23 9.99
CA SER A 55 2.62 16.19 10.67
C SER A 55 3.13 14.77 10.95
N GLN A 56 2.40 13.75 10.49
CA GLN A 56 2.75 12.36 10.72
C GLN A 56 3.95 11.95 9.86
N HIS A 57 4.92 11.27 10.49
CA HIS A 57 6.05 10.68 9.77
C HIS A 57 5.69 9.30 9.25
N PHE A 58 6.07 9.04 8.00
CA PHE A 58 5.88 7.78 7.31
C PHE A 58 7.22 7.11 7.05
N LYS A 59 7.22 5.78 7.14
CA LYS A 59 8.39 4.94 6.92
C LYS A 59 8.13 4.05 5.71
N PHE A 60 9.02 4.05 4.75
CA PHE A 60 8.92 3.22 3.55
C PHE A 60 10.24 2.50 3.28
N LYS A 61 10.13 1.22 2.89
CA LYS A 61 11.27 0.42 2.50
C LYS A 61 11.57 0.62 1.02
N LEU A 62 12.85 0.83 0.70
CA LEU A 62 13.34 0.97 -0.66
C LEU A 62 14.10 -0.29 -1.09
N ASN A 63 14.16 -0.51 -2.41
CA ASN A 63 15.15 -1.42 -2.97
C ASN A 63 16.55 -0.78 -2.91
N ASP A 64 17.61 -1.59 -3.04
CA ASP A 64 18.99 -1.13 -2.91
C ASP A 64 19.33 0.03 -3.86
N LYS A 65 18.85 -0.03 -5.12
CA LYS A 65 19.13 1.01 -6.12
C LYS A 65 18.53 2.36 -5.73
N LEU A 66 17.25 2.38 -5.35
CA LEU A 66 16.55 3.59 -4.91
C LEU A 66 17.15 4.08 -3.58
N TRP A 67 17.47 3.17 -2.68
CA TRP A 67 18.11 3.49 -1.41
C TRP A 67 19.42 4.25 -1.60
N GLN A 68 20.31 3.76 -2.46
CA GLN A 68 21.60 4.42 -2.73
C GLN A 68 21.41 5.80 -3.38
N ALA A 69 20.42 5.94 -4.27
CA ALA A 69 20.15 7.20 -4.96
C ALA A 69 19.45 8.26 -4.08
N THR A 70 18.80 7.85 -2.98
CA THR A 70 18.03 8.76 -2.12
C THR A 70 18.94 9.47 -1.13
N GLN A 71 18.71 10.77 -0.96
CA GLN A 71 19.37 11.62 0.02
C GLN A 71 18.36 12.13 1.05
N SER A 72 18.79 12.24 2.31
CA SER A 72 18.00 12.91 3.35
C SER A 72 17.90 14.41 3.10
N ASN A 73 16.93 15.04 3.75
CA ASN A 73 16.59 16.45 3.64
C ASN A 73 16.25 16.94 2.22
N HIS A 74 15.71 16.06 1.39
CA HIS A 74 15.30 16.36 0.02
C HIS A 74 13.86 15.93 -0.23
N ARG A 75 13.19 16.63 -1.15
CA ARG A 75 11.82 16.33 -1.58
C ARG A 75 11.84 15.42 -2.81
N TYR A 76 11.02 14.38 -2.78
CA TYR A 76 10.88 13.44 -3.87
C TYR A 76 9.43 13.29 -4.27
N GLU A 77 9.17 13.23 -5.57
CA GLU A 77 7.96 12.62 -6.08
C GLU A 77 8.13 11.10 -5.97
N VAL A 78 7.27 10.48 -5.17
CA VAL A 78 7.25 9.06 -4.88
C VAL A 78 6.13 8.41 -5.69
N LYS A 79 6.47 7.39 -6.49
CA LYS A 79 5.49 6.50 -7.10
C LYS A 79 5.49 5.18 -6.33
N ALA A 80 4.39 4.90 -5.67
CA ALA A 80 4.19 3.74 -4.83
C ALA A 80 3.02 2.90 -5.33
N THR A 81 3.05 1.61 -5.02
CA THR A 81 2.00 0.67 -5.39
C THR A 81 1.68 -0.20 -4.19
N TYR A 82 0.40 -0.51 -3.98
CA TYR A 82 -0.01 -1.50 -2.98
C TYR A 82 -1.13 -2.38 -3.52
N LYS A 83 -1.31 -3.57 -2.93
CA LYS A 83 -2.46 -4.43 -3.22
C LYS A 83 -3.59 -4.04 -2.28
N ASN A 84 -4.76 -3.70 -2.80
CA ASN A 84 -5.93 -3.32 -1.99
C ASN A 84 -6.60 -4.54 -1.36
N LYS A 85 -5.95 -5.12 -0.35
CA LYS A 85 -6.45 -6.29 0.41
C LYS A 85 -7.23 -5.86 1.65
N HIS A 86 -6.80 -4.77 2.28
CA HIS A 86 -7.31 -4.29 3.54
C HIS A 86 -7.77 -2.83 3.42
N LYS A 87 -8.84 -2.50 4.13
CA LYS A 87 -9.33 -1.13 4.24
C LYS A 87 -8.93 -0.54 5.58
N LEU A 88 -8.54 0.73 5.59
CA LEU A 88 -8.27 1.43 6.85
C LEU A 88 -9.59 1.63 7.61
N SER A 89 -9.59 1.41 8.93
CA SER A 89 -10.81 1.58 9.74
C SER A 89 -11.23 3.05 9.83
N SER A 90 -12.54 3.33 9.92
CA SER A 90 -13.07 4.70 9.95
C SER A 90 -12.48 5.54 11.09
N LYS A 91 -12.35 4.95 12.28
CA LYS A 91 -11.70 5.61 13.44
C LYS A 91 -10.26 6.03 13.19
N LYS A 92 -9.52 5.30 12.34
CA LYS A 92 -8.17 5.68 11.93
C LYS A 92 -8.20 6.75 10.84
N LYS A 93 -9.17 6.70 9.91
CA LYS A 93 -9.35 7.73 8.87
C LYS A 93 -9.63 9.11 9.47
N GLU A 94 -10.47 9.18 10.50
CA GLU A 94 -10.83 10.44 11.19
C GLU A 94 -9.64 11.14 11.87
N ARG A 95 -8.56 10.40 12.17
CA ARG A 95 -7.35 10.94 12.81
C ARG A 95 -6.33 11.46 11.80
N LEU A 96 -6.58 11.27 10.51
CA LEU A 96 -5.65 11.68 9.46
C LEU A 96 -5.98 13.09 9.03
N GLU A 97 -4.98 13.95 9.14
CA GLU A 97 -5.11 15.38 8.87
C GLU A 97 -4.45 15.74 7.54
N GLY A 98 -5.05 16.69 6.82
CA GLY A 98 -4.47 17.29 5.62
C GLY A 98 -5.07 16.80 4.29
N PRO A 99 -4.87 17.58 3.20
CA PRO A 99 -5.54 17.39 1.92
C PRO A 99 -5.12 16.11 1.18
N PHE A 100 -3.96 15.51 1.50
CA PHE A 100 -3.49 14.27 0.90
C PHE A 100 -4.50 13.13 1.08
N TRP A 101 -5.21 13.13 2.20
CA TRP A 101 -6.17 12.11 2.57
C TRP A 101 -7.54 12.27 1.91
N SER A 102 -7.82 13.40 1.27
CA SER A 102 -9.09 13.61 0.55
C SER A 102 -9.35 12.56 -0.55
N ASN A 103 -8.30 11.91 -1.05
CA ASN A 103 -8.41 10.77 -1.95
C ASN A 103 -8.53 9.47 -1.15
N GLU A 104 -9.69 8.80 -1.29
CA GLU A 104 -9.96 7.57 -0.54
C GLU A 104 -8.91 6.47 -0.74
N ARG A 105 -8.29 6.42 -1.93
CA ARG A 105 -7.26 5.43 -2.27
C ARG A 105 -5.96 5.63 -1.49
N ASN A 106 -5.73 6.81 -0.95
CA ASN A 106 -4.52 7.11 -0.17
C ASN A 106 -4.62 6.52 1.24
N TYR A 107 -5.82 6.44 1.82
CA TYR A 107 -6.03 5.85 3.15
C TYR A 107 -5.61 4.39 3.22
N ASP A 108 -6.03 3.61 2.23
CA ASP A 108 -5.86 2.17 2.25
C ASP A 108 -4.38 1.78 2.06
N MET A 109 -3.54 2.69 1.55
CA MET A 109 -2.08 2.52 1.57
C MET A 109 -1.54 2.26 2.99
N LEU A 110 -2.14 2.85 4.03
CA LEU A 110 -1.71 2.67 5.42
C LEU A 110 -2.14 1.33 6.03
N ALA A 111 -3.07 0.63 5.39
CA ALA A 111 -3.57 -0.67 5.82
C ALA A 111 -2.93 -1.83 5.05
N ASN A 112 -2.14 -1.54 4.02
CA ASN A 112 -1.56 -2.53 3.11
C ASN A 112 -0.03 -2.37 3.01
N GLU A 113 0.62 -3.39 2.47
CA GLU A 113 2.05 -3.35 2.18
C GLU A 113 2.31 -2.49 0.94
N VAL A 114 3.17 -1.48 1.10
CA VAL A 114 3.49 -0.48 0.09
C VAL A 114 4.85 -0.78 -0.54
N SER A 115 4.90 -0.83 -1.86
CA SER A 115 6.12 -0.98 -2.63
C SER A 115 6.44 0.33 -3.37
N ILE A 116 7.61 0.90 -3.09
CA ILE A 116 8.08 2.10 -3.80
C ILE A 116 8.71 1.70 -5.13
N GLN A 117 8.11 2.13 -6.23
CA GLN A 117 8.56 1.81 -7.58
C GLN A 117 9.56 2.83 -8.11
N LYS A 118 9.35 4.12 -7.79
CA LYS A 118 10.19 5.21 -8.29
C LYS A 118 10.25 6.36 -7.30
N LEU A 119 11.43 6.96 -7.20
CA LEU A 119 11.69 8.24 -6.53
C LEU A 119 12.29 9.20 -7.55
N THR A 120 11.71 10.39 -7.68
CA THR A 120 12.22 11.44 -8.56
C THR A 120 12.49 12.67 -7.72
N LEU A 121 13.74 13.14 -7.68
CA LEU A 121 14.12 14.32 -6.92
C LEU A 121 13.41 15.55 -7.50
N ILE A 122 12.72 16.30 -6.64
CA ILE A 122 12.10 17.58 -6.99
C ILE A 122 13.17 18.65 -6.77
N LYS A 123 13.48 19.39 -7.84
CA LYS A 123 14.45 20.48 -7.83
C LYS A 123 13.82 21.78 -7.34
#